data_AF-A0A5C8NDY8-F1
#
_entry.id   AF-A0A5C8NDY8-F1
#
_cell.length_a   1.000
_cell.length_b   1.000
_cell.length_c   1.000
_cell.angle_alpha   90.00
_cell.angle_beta   90.00
_cell.angle_gamma   90.00
#
_symmetry.space_group_name_H-M   'P 1'
#
loop_
_entity.id
_entity.type
_entity.pdbx_description
1 polymer ?
#
loop_
_entity_poly.entity_id
_entity_poly.type
_entity_poly.pdbx_seq_one_letter_code
_entity_poly.pdbx_strand_id
1 'polypeptide(L)'
;MTIEAPPRPAPRRSVGRRITQVVGVLMVLAGLVFLGYFAWQYWGTNIVAKQRQADIKTSLHRDWDKGIDSKAIGLLRVPRFGKDFEVPINSGGNFQGKKSTDALARGVAWYDKGGKPGQIGNFVVAGHRVTHGEPFKDFLKLRKGDEVIVETRKKIYTYELRNDGDSITVDFTVSWPLFAVPDPDERGARPTERLMTMLTCSELFHTRNRNVVIGELERVQDKATGRVVDATEADQS
;
A
#
# COMPACT_ATOMS: atom_id res chain seq x y z
N MET A 1 90.83 -6.31 -19.08
CA MET A 1 89.67 -7.06 -19.61
C MET A 1 88.53 -6.93 -18.61
N THR A 2 87.57 -6.06 -18.90
CA THR A 2 86.36 -5.83 -18.10
C THR A 2 85.38 -6.97 -18.32
N ILE A 3 85.02 -7.70 -17.26
CA ILE A 3 84.02 -8.77 -17.31
C ILE A 3 82.64 -8.12 -17.17
N GLU A 4 81.82 -8.25 -18.20
CA GLU A 4 80.44 -7.75 -18.25
C GLU A 4 79.54 -8.65 -17.40
N ALA A 5 78.75 -8.05 -16.50
CA ALA A 5 77.88 -8.77 -15.57
C ALA A 5 76.63 -9.33 -16.30
N PRO A 6 76.13 -10.53 -15.91
CA PRO A 6 75.00 -11.16 -16.60
C PRO A 6 73.69 -10.38 -16.43
N PRO A 7 72.78 -10.42 -17.43
CA PRO A 7 71.51 -9.70 -17.39
C PRO A 7 70.61 -10.22 -16.26
N ARG A 8 70.00 -9.29 -15.51
CA ARG A 8 69.09 -9.63 -14.40
C ARG A 8 67.79 -10.27 -14.94
N PRO A 9 67.25 -11.30 -14.26
CA PRO A 9 66.00 -11.92 -14.68
C PRO A 9 64.82 -10.94 -14.58
N ALA A 10 63.98 -10.91 -15.61
CA ALA A 10 62.79 -10.08 -15.65
C ALA A 10 61.79 -10.49 -14.53
N PRO A 11 61.13 -9.52 -13.86
CA PRO A 11 60.20 -9.83 -12.78
C PRO A 11 59.01 -10.65 -13.30
N ARG A 12 58.81 -11.85 -12.75
CA ARG A 12 57.63 -12.70 -13.03
C ARG A 12 56.38 -11.95 -12.57
N ARG A 13 55.51 -11.55 -13.51
CA ARG A 13 54.20 -10.97 -13.18
C ARG A 13 53.43 -11.96 -12.31
N SER A 14 53.19 -11.61 -11.05
CA SER A 14 52.61 -12.53 -10.07
C SER A 14 51.14 -12.83 -10.42
N VAL A 15 50.86 -14.10 -10.72
CA VAL A 15 49.51 -14.61 -11.00
C VAL A 15 48.54 -14.28 -9.86
N GLY A 16 49.04 -14.26 -8.61
CA GLY A 16 48.28 -13.84 -7.43
C GLY A 16 47.70 -12.43 -7.52
N ARG A 17 48.44 -11.45 -8.07
CA ARG A 17 47.94 -10.07 -8.23
C ARG A 17 46.76 -10.01 -9.20
N ARG A 18 46.81 -10.78 -10.29
CA ARG A 18 45.71 -10.88 -11.26
C ARG A 18 44.46 -11.51 -10.64
N ILE A 19 44.61 -12.55 -9.84
CA ILE A 19 43.49 -13.20 -9.14
C ILE A 19 42.83 -12.21 -8.17
N THR A 20 43.60 -11.50 -7.34
CA THR A 20 43.04 -10.48 -6.43
C THR A 20 42.35 -9.34 -7.17
N GLN A 21 42.87 -8.91 -8.33
CA GLN A 21 42.23 -7.88 -9.14
C GLN A 21 40.89 -8.35 -9.71
N VAL A 22 40.81 -9.59 -10.22
CA VAL A 22 39.56 -10.17 -10.74
C VAL A 22 38.53 -10.30 -9.62
N VAL A 23 38.92 -10.83 -8.47
CA VAL A 23 38.02 -10.95 -7.30
C VAL A 23 37.54 -9.57 -6.85
N GLY A 24 38.43 -8.58 -6.77
CA GLY A 24 38.07 -7.21 -6.40
C GLY A 24 37.07 -6.58 -7.38
N VAL A 25 37.29 -6.73 -8.69
CA VAL A 25 36.35 -6.24 -9.72
C VAL A 25 35.00 -6.95 -9.60
N LEU A 26 34.97 -8.26 -9.39
CA LEU A 26 33.72 -9.01 -9.20
C LEU A 26 32.95 -8.54 -7.96
N MET A 27 33.63 -8.27 -6.84
CA MET A 27 33.00 -7.73 -5.63
C MET A 27 32.43 -6.33 -5.86
N VAL A 28 33.13 -5.46 -6.58
CA VAL A 28 32.63 -4.13 -6.94
C VAL A 28 31.40 -4.22 -7.84
N LEU A 29 31.43 -5.08 -8.87
CA LEU A 29 30.29 -5.31 -9.75
C LEU A 29 29.08 -5.85 -8.98
N ALA A 30 29.30 -6.84 -8.10
CA ALA A 30 28.24 -7.36 -7.23
C ALA A 30 27.66 -6.25 -6.34
N GLY A 31 28.51 -5.43 -5.71
CA GLY A 31 28.08 -4.28 -4.92
C GLY A 31 27.24 -3.28 -5.70
N LEU A 32 27.64 -2.93 -6.93
CA LEU A 32 26.88 -2.03 -7.81
C LEU A 32 25.53 -2.62 -8.20
N VAL A 33 25.45 -3.93 -8.48
CA VAL A 33 24.19 -4.62 -8.75
C VAL A 33 23.25 -4.56 -7.54
N PHE A 34 23.76 -4.82 -6.33
CA PHE A 34 22.95 -4.69 -5.11
C PHE A 34 22.46 -3.26 -4.88
N LEU A 35 23.35 -2.26 -4.98
CA LEU A 35 22.99 -0.85 -4.84
C LEU A 35 21.92 -0.43 -5.87
N GLY A 36 22.09 -0.84 -7.12
CA GLY A 36 21.09 -0.60 -8.18
C GLY A 36 19.75 -1.26 -7.87
N TYR A 37 19.75 -2.50 -7.38
CA TYR A 37 18.53 -3.19 -6.95
C TYR A 37 17.82 -2.44 -5.82
N PHE A 38 18.54 -2.04 -4.76
CA PHE A 38 17.94 -1.27 -3.65
C PHE A 38 17.41 0.10 -4.09
N ALA A 39 18.17 0.81 -4.94
CA ALA A 39 17.72 2.08 -5.51
C ALA A 39 16.45 1.90 -6.35
N TRP A 40 16.37 0.83 -7.15
CA TRP A 40 15.17 0.49 -7.90
C TRP A 40 13.98 0.14 -6.99
N GLN A 41 14.19 -0.65 -5.95
CA GLN A 41 13.15 -0.98 -4.97
C GLN A 41 12.59 0.27 -4.30
N TYR A 42 13.46 1.21 -3.90
CA TYR A 42 13.06 2.40 -3.14
C TYR A 42 12.46 3.52 -4.02
N TRP A 43 13.06 3.83 -5.18
CA TRP A 43 12.57 4.90 -6.06
C TRP A 43 11.82 4.39 -7.28
N GLY A 44 12.36 3.39 -7.97
CA GLY A 44 11.81 2.89 -9.23
C GLY A 44 10.38 2.37 -9.09
N THR A 45 10.13 1.50 -8.10
CA THR A 45 8.79 0.94 -7.87
C THR A 45 7.75 2.02 -7.55
N ASN A 46 8.17 3.07 -6.84
CA ASN A 46 7.31 4.19 -6.45
C ASN A 46 6.90 5.05 -7.65
N ILE A 47 7.83 5.33 -8.56
CA ILE A 47 7.54 6.07 -9.80
C ILE A 47 6.58 5.27 -10.70
N VAL A 48 6.88 3.99 -10.93
CA VAL A 48 6.05 3.12 -11.78
C VAL A 48 4.65 2.96 -11.20
N ALA A 49 4.52 2.79 -9.88
CA ALA A 49 3.21 2.67 -9.25
C ALA A 49 2.38 3.96 -9.35
N LYS A 50 2.99 5.14 -9.18
CA LYS A 50 2.28 6.42 -9.34
C LYS A 50 1.76 6.61 -10.77
N GLN A 51 2.54 6.22 -11.78
CA GLN A 51 2.07 6.20 -13.17
C GLN A 51 0.88 5.25 -13.35
N ARG A 52 1.00 4.00 -12.88
CA ARG A 52 -0.11 3.02 -12.94
C ARG A 52 -1.36 3.49 -12.22
N GLN A 53 -1.20 4.13 -11.06
CA GLN A 53 -2.31 4.72 -10.32
C GLN A 53 -2.99 5.79 -11.18
N ALA A 54 -2.24 6.73 -11.76
CA ALA A 54 -2.79 7.78 -12.63
C ALA A 54 -3.55 7.20 -13.85
N ASP A 55 -3.01 6.16 -14.49
CA ASP A 55 -3.68 5.47 -15.60
C ASP A 55 -4.99 4.82 -15.14
N ILE A 56 -4.98 4.13 -13.99
CA ILE A 56 -6.17 3.50 -13.42
C ILE A 56 -7.22 4.56 -13.11
N LYS A 57 -6.85 5.68 -12.48
CA LYS A 57 -7.79 6.77 -12.18
C LYS A 57 -8.44 7.32 -13.44
N THR A 58 -7.64 7.55 -14.49
CA THR A 58 -8.15 8.03 -15.78
C THR A 58 -9.11 7.03 -16.43
N SER A 59 -8.78 5.74 -16.42
CA SER A 59 -9.68 4.69 -16.92
C SER A 59 -10.94 4.56 -16.09
N LEU A 60 -10.83 4.73 -14.76
CA LEU A 60 -11.93 4.62 -13.81
C LEU A 60 -12.98 5.69 -14.07
N HIS A 61 -12.55 6.96 -14.21
CA HIS A 61 -13.46 8.06 -14.56
C HIS A 61 -14.13 7.81 -15.91
N ARG A 62 -13.36 7.39 -16.92
CA ARG A 62 -13.89 7.09 -18.26
C ARG A 62 -14.93 5.97 -18.25
N ASP A 63 -14.72 4.91 -17.47
CA ASP A 63 -15.65 3.81 -17.33
C ASP A 63 -16.92 4.26 -16.60
N TRP A 64 -16.77 5.08 -15.56
CA TRP A 64 -17.89 5.68 -14.83
C TRP A 64 -18.75 6.59 -15.70
N ASP A 65 -18.14 7.41 -16.55
CA ASP A 65 -18.83 8.27 -17.51
C ASP A 65 -19.64 7.46 -18.53
N LYS A 66 -19.17 6.24 -18.86
CA LYS A 66 -19.88 5.28 -19.71
C LYS A 66 -20.90 4.42 -18.95
N GLY A 67 -21.00 4.58 -17.63
CA GLY A 67 -21.88 3.79 -16.77
C GLY A 67 -21.45 2.34 -16.57
N ILE A 68 -20.22 1.97 -16.95
CA ILE A 68 -19.67 0.62 -16.86
C ILE A 68 -18.91 0.45 -15.54
N ASP A 69 -18.98 -0.75 -14.97
CA ASP A 69 -18.17 -1.09 -13.81
C ASP A 69 -16.72 -1.38 -14.22
N SER A 70 -15.81 -0.71 -13.54
CA SER A 70 -14.38 -0.71 -13.79
C SER A 70 -13.65 -1.80 -13.01
N LYS A 71 -12.37 -2.03 -13.35
CA LYS A 71 -11.52 -3.01 -12.66
C LYS A 71 -11.18 -2.60 -11.21
N ALA A 72 -11.06 -1.30 -10.95
CA ALA A 72 -10.91 -0.74 -9.61
C ALA A 72 -12.30 -0.42 -9.03
N ILE A 73 -12.52 -0.72 -7.76
CA ILE A 73 -13.85 -0.56 -7.14
C ILE A 73 -14.16 0.88 -6.75
N GLY A 74 -13.14 1.74 -6.68
CA GLY A 74 -13.28 3.12 -6.22
C GLY A 74 -11.96 3.87 -6.11
N LEU A 75 -12.05 5.08 -5.56
CA LEU A 75 -10.94 5.94 -5.18
C LEU A 75 -10.95 6.15 -3.67
N LEU A 76 -9.76 6.17 -3.07
CA LEU A 76 -9.55 6.51 -1.66
C LEU A 76 -8.89 7.88 -1.57
N ARG A 77 -9.46 8.78 -0.77
CA ARG A 77 -8.86 10.06 -0.39
C ARG A 77 -8.77 10.15 1.12
N VAL A 78 -7.70 10.76 1.59
CA VAL A 78 -7.41 10.95 3.02
C VAL A 78 -6.84 12.35 3.16
N PRO A 79 -7.65 13.36 3.51
CA PRO A 79 -7.20 14.75 3.58
C PRO A 79 -5.95 14.95 4.46
N ARG A 80 -5.81 14.16 5.53
CA ARG A 80 -4.63 14.16 6.41
C ARG A 80 -3.32 13.80 5.69
N PHE A 81 -3.36 13.03 4.60
CA PHE A 81 -2.19 12.71 3.77
C PHE A 81 -1.86 13.80 2.75
N GLY A 82 -2.70 14.82 2.64
CA GLY A 82 -2.55 15.95 1.72
C GLY A 82 -3.79 16.14 0.85
N LYS A 83 -4.04 17.40 0.47
CA LYS A 83 -5.22 17.81 -0.30
C LYS A 83 -5.38 17.08 -1.65
N ASP A 84 -4.27 16.70 -2.28
CA ASP A 84 -4.25 16.03 -3.59
C ASP A 84 -4.09 14.51 -3.47
N PHE A 85 -4.11 13.97 -2.24
CA PHE A 85 -3.95 12.53 -2.02
C PHE A 85 -5.18 11.77 -2.53
N GLU A 86 -4.96 10.94 -3.54
CA GLU A 86 -6.00 10.11 -4.13
C GLU A 86 -5.39 8.90 -4.82
N VAL A 87 -5.83 7.71 -4.40
CA VAL A 87 -5.32 6.42 -4.91
C VAL A 87 -6.47 5.48 -5.25
N PRO A 88 -6.33 4.63 -6.28
CA PRO A 88 -7.35 3.66 -6.63
C PRO A 88 -7.45 2.53 -5.60
N ILE A 89 -8.68 2.06 -5.40
CA ILE A 89 -9.00 0.88 -4.59
C ILE A 89 -9.22 -0.30 -5.53
N ASN A 90 -8.36 -1.30 -5.44
CA ASN A 90 -8.36 -2.48 -6.29
C ASN A 90 -8.90 -3.70 -5.55
N SER A 91 -9.55 -4.64 -6.25
CA SER A 91 -9.94 -5.93 -5.64
C SER A 91 -8.70 -6.75 -5.27
N GLY A 92 -8.51 -7.01 -3.98
CA GLY A 92 -7.32 -7.62 -3.39
C GLY A 92 -7.44 -9.10 -3.08
N GLY A 93 -8.60 -9.72 -3.29
CA GLY A 93 -8.82 -11.12 -2.89
C GLY A 93 -8.89 -11.26 -1.38
N ASN A 94 -8.24 -12.30 -0.86
CA ASN A 94 -8.14 -12.59 0.58
C ASN A 94 -6.83 -12.07 1.21
N PHE A 95 -6.21 -11.06 0.61
CA PHE A 95 -4.87 -10.56 0.96
C PHE A 95 -3.74 -11.60 0.87
N GLN A 96 -3.94 -12.66 0.07
CA GLN A 96 -2.92 -13.67 -0.20
C GLN A 96 -2.72 -13.87 -1.70
N GLY A 97 -1.51 -14.28 -2.08
CA GLY A 97 -1.15 -14.62 -3.44
C GLY A 97 -1.09 -13.44 -4.43
N LYS A 98 -0.93 -13.78 -5.71
CA LYS A 98 -0.63 -12.85 -6.80
C LYS A 98 -1.65 -11.72 -6.94
N LYS A 99 -2.94 -12.00 -6.70
CA LYS A 99 -4.01 -10.99 -6.81
C LYS A 99 -3.79 -9.85 -5.82
N SER A 100 -3.48 -10.18 -4.56
CA SER A 100 -3.20 -9.18 -3.53
C SER A 100 -1.94 -8.38 -3.85
N THR A 101 -0.85 -9.05 -4.25
CA THR A 101 0.41 -8.38 -4.63
C THR A 101 0.20 -7.39 -5.78
N ASP A 102 -0.52 -7.79 -6.82
CA ASP A 102 -0.80 -6.95 -8.00
C ASP A 102 -1.76 -5.80 -7.68
N ALA A 103 -2.70 -5.98 -6.76
CA ALA A 103 -3.58 -4.92 -6.26
C ALA A 103 -2.80 -3.87 -5.45
N LEU A 104 -1.99 -4.31 -4.49
CA LEU A 104 -1.17 -3.45 -3.63
C LEU A 104 -0.07 -2.71 -4.42
N ALA A 105 0.43 -3.31 -5.50
CA ALA A 105 1.41 -2.68 -6.38
C ALA A 105 0.87 -1.47 -7.17
N ARG A 106 -0.46 -1.26 -7.19
CA ARG A 106 -1.15 -0.28 -8.04
C ARG A 106 -2.10 0.64 -7.27
N GLY A 107 -2.00 0.68 -5.94
CA GLY A 107 -2.89 1.47 -5.08
C GLY A 107 -3.15 0.76 -3.76
N VAL A 108 -4.37 0.89 -3.24
CA VAL A 108 -4.82 0.12 -2.08
C VAL A 108 -5.61 -1.10 -2.53
N ALA A 109 -5.60 -2.16 -1.72
CA ALA A 109 -6.28 -3.40 -1.98
C ALA A 109 -7.47 -3.57 -1.02
N TRP A 110 -8.66 -3.79 -1.56
CA TRP A 110 -9.84 -4.18 -0.79
C TRP A 110 -9.84 -5.67 -0.49
N TYR A 111 -10.26 -6.04 0.72
CA TYR A 111 -10.49 -7.42 1.12
C TYR A 111 -11.84 -7.90 0.55
N ASP A 112 -11.82 -8.73 -0.48
CA ASP A 112 -13.02 -9.14 -1.22
C ASP A 112 -14.06 -9.90 -0.37
N LYS A 113 -13.64 -10.45 0.79
CA LYS A 113 -14.54 -11.12 1.75
C LYS A 113 -15.15 -10.17 2.79
N GLY A 114 -14.68 -8.93 2.86
CA GLY A 114 -15.24 -7.89 3.71
C GLY A 114 -16.49 -7.27 3.11
N GLY A 115 -17.06 -6.30 3.82
CA GLY A 115 -18.16 -5.49 3.31
C GLY A 115 -17.74 -4.63 2.12
N LYS A 116 -18.71 -4.16 1.33
CA LYS A 116 -18.52 -3.09 0.35
C LYS A 116 -18.58 -1.71 1.05
N PRO A 117 -18.10 -0.64 0.41
CA PRO A 117 -18.22 0.71 0.98
C PRO A 117 -19.66 1.03 1.40
N GLY A 118 -19.80 1.49 2.64
CA GLY A 118 -21.04 1.92 3.25
C GLY A 118 -21.94 0.80 3.74
N GLN A 119 -21.60 -0.49 3.59
CA GLN A 119 -22.44 -1.58 4.12
C GLN A 119 -22.25 -1.77 5.63
N ILE A 120 -23.29 -2.30 6.29
CA ILE A 120 -23.16 -2.81 7.66
C ILE A 120 -22.12 -3.95 7.66
N GLY A 121 -21.21 -3.92 8.63
CA GLY A 121 -20.02 -4.74 8.68
C GLY A 121 -18.76 -3.89 8.52
N ASN A 122 -17.75 -4.46 7.87
CA ASN A 122 -16.42 -3.84 7.80
C ASN A 122 -15.86 -3.84 6.37
N PHE A 123 -15.71 -2.64 5.80
CA PHE A 123 -15.01 -2.40 4.55
C PHE A 123 -13.50 -2.29 4.79
N VAL A 124 -12.76 -3.33 4.41
CA VAL A 124 -11.34 -3.44 4.76
C VAL A 124 -10.42 -3.15 3.58
N VAL A 125 -9.47 -2.24 3.76
CA VAL A 125 -8.43 -1.91 2.76
C VAL A 125 -7.02 -1.99 3.32
N ALA A 126 -6.08 -2.42 2.48
CA ALA A 126 -4.66 -2.52 2.79
C ALA A 126 -3.83 -1.69 1.80
N GLY A 127 -2.71 -1.12 2.27
CA GLY A 127 -1.82 -0.32 1.43
C GLY A 127 -0.38 -0.35 1.90
N HIS A 128 0.56 -0.20 0.97
CA HIS A 128 1.98 -0.13 1.28
C HIS A 128 2.37 1.21 1.92
N ARG A 129 3.29 1.16 2.87
CA ARG A 129 3.87 2.35 3.54
C ARG A 129 5.17 2.86 2.93
N VAL A 130 5.88 2.04 2.14
CA VAL A 130 7.26 2.36 1.69
C VAL A 130 7.45 2.20 0.18
N THR A 131 6.82 1.19 -0.40
CA THR A 131 7.01 0.81 -1.81
C THR A 131 5.73 1.02 -2.62
N HIS A 132 5.85 0.88 -3.95
CA HIS A 132 4.71 0.85 -4.86
C HIS A 132 3.77 2.06 -4.73
N GLY A 133 4.38 3.25 -4.69
CA GLY A 133 3.70 4.53 -4.58
C GLY A 133 3.39 4.92 -3.13
N GLU A 134 3.64 4.01 -2.18
CA GLU A 134 3.56 4.24 -0.74
C GLU A 134 2.26 4.95 -0.30
N PRO A 135 1.06 4.46 -0.70
CA PRO A 135 -0.21 5.15 -0.42
C PRO A 135 -0.43 5.40 1.08
N PHE A 136 0.11 4.55 1.94
CA PHE A 136 0.00 4.65 3.40
C PHE A 136 1.32 5.09 4.06
N LYS A 137 2.18 5.83 3.35
CA LYS A 137 3.43 6.40 3.90
C LYS A 137 3.22 7.14 5.23
N ASP A 138 2.19 7.97 5.24
CA ASP A 138 1.86 8.88 6.34
C ASP A 138 0.82 8.30 7.31
N PHE A 139 0.59 6.98 7.27
CA PHE A 139 -0.45 6.31 8.08
C PHE A 139 -0.37 6.64 9.58
N LEU A 140 0.84 6.74 10.15
CA LEU A 140 1.01 7.07 11.57
C LEU A 140 0.67 8.53 11.93
N LYS A 141 0.45 9.39 10.94
CA LYS A 141 -0.03 10.77 11.14
C LYS A 141 -1.55 10.85 11.28
N LEU A 142 -2.28 9.77 11.00
CA LEU A 142 -3.72 9.71 11.21
C LEU A 142 -4.05 9.92 12.67
N ARG A 143 -5.13 10.65 12.92
CA ARG A 143 -5.69 10.91 14.24
C ARG A 143 -7.16 10.51 14.27
N LYS A 144 -7.65 10.17 15.45
CA LYS A 144 -9.09 10.08 15.72
C LYS A 144 -9.78 11.37 15.24
N GLY A 145 -10.92 11.22 14.57
CA GLY A 145 -11.67 12.31 13.95
C GLY A 145 -11.24 12.67 12.54
N ASP A 146 -10.14 12.10 12.03
CA ASP A 146 -9.77 12.31 10.63
C ASP A 146 -10.76 11.63 9.69
N GLU A 147 -11.01 12.28 8.54
CA GLU A 147 -11.86 11.72 7.51
C GLU A 147 -11.11 10.78 6.57
N VAL A 148 -11.79 9.72 6.16
CA VAL A 148 -11.41 8.85 5.05
C VAL A 148 -12.56 8.78 4.06
N ILE A 149 -12.29 9.17 2.82
CA ILE A 149 -13.31 9.34 1.78
C ILE A 149 -13.13 8.25 0.74
N VAL A 150 -14.17 7.47 0.52
CA VAL A 150 -14.24 6.41 -0.48
C VAL A 150 -15.24 6.81 -1.57
N GLU A 151 -14.75 7.08 -2.77
CA GLU A 151 -15.58 7.37 -3.92
C GLU A 151 -15.78 6.13 -4.79
N THR A 152 -17.02 5.87 -5.15
CA THR A 152 -17.42 4.86 -6.12
C THR A 152 -18.09 5.52 -7.32
N ARG A 153 -18.49 4.73 -8.32
CA ARG A 153 -19.21 5.22 -9.49
C ARG A 153 -20.44 6.06 -9.13
N LYS A 154 -21.20 5.62 -8.12
CA LYS A 154 -22.51 6.18 -7.77
C LYS A 154 -22.51 7.05 -6.52
N LYS A 155 -21.65 6.75 -5.55
CA LYS A 155 -21.70 7.36 -4.21
C LYS A 155 -20.32 7.68 -3.67
N ILE A 156 -20.26 8.69 -2.82
CA ILE A 156 -19.11 9.04 -1.99
C ILE A 156 -19.47 8.68 -0.53
N TYR A 157 -18.61 7.93 0.13
CA TYR A 157 -18.75 7.51 1.52
C TYR A 157 -17.67 8.20 2.32
N THR A 158 -18.03 8.93 3.38
CA THR A 158 -17.05 9.52 4.30
C THR A 158 -17.12 8.79 5.62
N TYR A 159 -15.96 8.33 6.09
CA TYR A 159 -15.80 7.68 7.37
C TYR A 159 -14.95 8.57 8.28
N GLU A 160 -15.31 8.62 9.56
CA GLU A 160 -14.55 9.28 10.60
C GLU A 160 -13.74 8.25 11.39
N LEU A 161 -12.43 8.48 11.58
CA LEU A 161 -11.56 7.56 12.29
C LEU A 161 -11.85 7.53 13.80
N ARG A 162 -11.93 6.33 14.37
CA ARG A 162 -12.15 6.09 15.80
C ARG A 162 -10.86 6.14 16.62
N ASN A 163 -9.71 5.95 15.98
CA ASN A 163 -8.43 5.80 16.65
C ASN A 163 -7.26 6.38 15.84
N ASP A 164 -6.15 6.68 16.52
CA ASP A 164 -4.93 7.22 15.91
C ASP A 164 -4.18 6.15 15.12
N GLY A 165 -3.43 6.56 14.09
CA GLY A 165 -2.71 5.66 13.18
C GLY A 165 -1.66 4.75 13.82
N ASP A 166 -1.18 5.11 15.01
CA ASP A 166 -0.18 4.38 15.81
C ASP A 166 -0.77 3.73 17.07
N SER A 167 -2.06 3.90 17.35
CA SER A 167 -2.70 3.42 18.58
C SER A 167 -2.94 1.90 18.60
N ILE A 168 -3.18 1.28 17.44
CA ILE A 168 -3.41 -0.18 17.33
C ILE A 168 -2.31 -0.78 16.48
N THR A 169 -1.55 -1.70 17.08
CA THR A 169 -0.54 -2.52 16.41
C THR A 169 -0.80 -3.98 16.72
N VAL A 170 -0.94 -4.81 15.67
CA VAL A 170 -1.25 -6.24 15.79
C VAL A 170 -0.24 -7.09 15.02
N ASP A 171 -0.04 -8.35 15.43
CA ASP A 171 0.75 -9.30 14.63
C ASP A 171 0.04 -9.61 13.29
N PHE A 172 0.80 -9.91 12.25
CA PHE A 172 0.35 -10.19 10.90
C PHE A 172 -0.51 -11.45 10.82
N THR A 173 -0.41 -12.37 11.79
CA THR A 173 -1.25 -13.55 11.91
C THR A 173 -2.61 -13.25 12.53
N VAL A 174 -2.78 -12.07 13.14
CA VAL A 174 -4.04 -11.65 13.75
C VAL A 174 -5.03 -11.24 12.66
N SER A 175 -6.25 -11.77 12.75
CA SER A 175 -7.28 -11.61 11.73
C SER A 175 -8.51 -10.81 12.19
N TRP A 176 -8.61 -10.45 13.47
CA TRP A 176 -9.75 -9.67 13.97
C TRP A 176 -9.99 -8.35 13.23
N PRO A 177 -8.97 -7.61 12.74
CA PRO A 177 -9.22 -6.39 11.95
C PRO A 177 -9.96 -6.65 10.63
N LEU A 178 -9.99 -7.91 10.18
CA LEU A 178 -10.69 -8.34 8.95
C LEU A 178 -12.12 -8.82 9.22
N PHE A 179 -12.53 -8.95 10.49
CA PHE A 179 -13.85 -9.43 10.85
C PHE A 179 -14.91 -8.37 10.56
N ALA A 180 -16.17 -8.80 10.45
CA ALA A 180 -17.31 -7.90 10.23
C ALA A 180 -17.50 -6.91 11.38
N VAL A 181 -17.19 -7.34 12.60
CA VAL A 181 -16.99 -6.47 13.77
C VAL A 181 -15.49 -6.51 14.09
N PRO A 182 -14.74 -5.43 13.84
CA PRO A 182 -13.29 -5.38 14.06
C PRO A 182 -13.00 -5.15 15.55
N ASP A 183 -13.29 -6.17 16.36
CA ASP A 183 -13.00 -6.20 17.79
C ASP A 183 -12.39 -7.57 18.15
N PRO A 184 -11.25 -7.62 18.87
CA PRO A 184 -10.65 -8.88 19.31
C PRO A 184 -11.56 -9.74 20.19
N ASP A 185 -12.46 -9.13 20.97
CA ASP A 185 -13.32 -9.79 21.94
C ASP A 185 -14.69 -10.18 21.35
N GLU A 186 -15.09 -9.61 20.21
CA GLU A 186 -16.39 -9.84 19.58
C GLU A 186 -16.34 -10.78 18.35
N ARG A 187 -15.56 -11.85 18.43
CA ARG A 187 -15.43 -12.79 17.31
C ARG A 187 -16.77 -13.43 16.94
N GLY A 188 -17.26 -13.10 15.75
CA GLY A 188 -18.50 -13.67 15.20
C GLY A 188 -19.77 -12.94 15.64
N ALA A 189 -19.65 -11.80 16.31
CA ALA A 189 -20.77 -10.92 16.60
C ALA A 189 -21.47 -10.47 15.31
N ARG A 190 -22.78 -10.23 15.41
CA ARG A 190 -23.59 -9.72 14.31
C ARG A 190 -23.26 -8.23 14.12
N PRO A 191 -22.79 -7.80 12.94
CA PRO A 191 -22.49 -6.39 12.72
C PRO A 191 -23.77 -5.56 12.69
N THR A 192 -23.74 -4.43 13.38
CA THR A 192 -24.82 -3.41 13.38
C THR A 192 -24.34 -2.08 12.80
N GLU A 193 -23.03 -1.85 12.77
CA GLU A 193 -22.42 -0.60 12.35
C GLU A 193 -21.85 -0.70 10.92
N ARG A 194 -21.66 0.46 10.28
CA ARG A 194 -21.08 0.59 8.94
C ARG A 194 -19.62 1.03 9.08
N LEU A 195 -18.71 0.08 9.20
CA LEU A 195 -17.31 0.35 9.52
C LEU A 195 -16.40 0.24 8.31
N MET A 196 -15.25 0.88 8.40
CA MET A 196 -14.09 0.60 7.57
C MET A 196 -12.86 0.31 8.41
N THR A 197 -11.96 -0.50 7.88
CA THR A 197 -10.65 -0.75 8.48
C THR A 197 -9.56 -0.50 7.45
N MET A 198 -8.56 0.30 7.81
CA MET A 198 -7.32 0.40 7.01
C MET A 198 -6.18 -0.27 7.75
N LEU A 199 -5.34 -0.98 6.99
CA LEU A 199 -4.16 -1.65 7.53
C LEU A 199 -2.90 -1.44 6.68
N THR A 200 -1.77 -1.30 7.36
CA THR A 200 -0.44 -1.18 6.75
C THR A 200 0.63 -1.90 7.56
N CYS A 201 1.80 -2.11 6.97
CA CYS A 201 2.97 -2.63 7.69
C CYS A 201 3.45 -1.61 8.73
N SER A 202 3.76 -2.06 9.94
CA SER A 202 4.06 -1.15 11.06
C SER A 202 5.47 -0.57 11.07
N GLU A 203 6.43 -1.18 10.37
CA GLU A 203 7.81 -0.70 10.27
C GLU A 203 8.34 -0.86 8.83
N LEU A 204 9.41 -0.11 8.53
CA LEU A 204 9.98 0.02 7.18
C LEU A 204 10.63 -1.28 6.65
N PHE A 205 11.16 -2.14 7.53
CA PHE A 205 11.86 -3.36 7.15
C PHE A 205 11.45 -4.51 8.09
N HIS A 206 11.06 -5.67 7.54
CA HIS A 206 10.82 -6.92 8.28
C HIS A 206 9.73 -6.92 9.36
N THR A 207 8.52 -6.45 9.09
CA THR A 207 7.45 -6.54 10.09
C THR A 207 6.66 -7.82 10.09
N ARG A 208 6.57 -8.40 11.29
CA ARG A 208 5.47 -9.27 11.74
C ARG A 208 4.27 -8.46 12.21
N ASN A 209 4.32 -7.12 12.28
CA ASN A 209 3.25 -6.32 12.84
C ASN A 209 2.59 -5.38 11.81
N ARG A 210 1.32 -5.05 12.03
CA ARG A 210 0.51 -4.15 11.22
C ARG A 210 -0.09 -3.04 12.08
N ASN A 211 -0.10 -1.82 11.57
CA ASN A 211 -0.93 -0.75 12.15
C ASN A 211 -2.34 -0.82 11.57
N VAL A 212 -3.31 -0.53 12.42
CA VAL A 212 -4.74 -0.62 12.11
C VAL A 212 -5.43 0.67 12.52
N VAL A 213 -6.27 1.21 11.64
CA VAL A 213 -7.28 2.21 12.00
C VAL A 213 -8.65 1.71 11.62
N ILE A 214 -9.62 2.04 12.46
CA ILE A 214 -11.03 1.75 12.26
C ILE A 214 -11.74 3.08 12.09
N GLY A 215 -12.60 3.18 11.09
CA GLY A 215 -13.47 4.32 10.87
C GLY A 215 -14.93 3.91 10.85
N GLU A 216 -15.80 4.82 11.25
CA GLU A 216 -17.25 4.67 11.17
C GLU A 216 -17.80 5.53 10.06
N LEU A 217 -18.77 5.01 9.31
CA LEU A 217 -19.43 5.79 8.28
C LEU A 217 -20.16 6.95 8.93
N GLU A 218 -19.84 8.16 8.50
CA GLU A 218 -20.46 9.38 8.99
C GLU A 218 -21.55 9.84 8.03
N ARG A 219 -21.24 9.86 6.72
CA ARG A 219 -22.14 10.38 5.69
C ARG A 219 -21.94 9.74 4.32
N VAL A 220 -23.01 9.76 3.53
CA VAL A 220 -23.06 9.25 2.16
C VAL A 220 -23.62 10.31 1.23
N GLN A 221 -22.89 10.60 0.16
CA GLN A 221 -23.36 11.46 -0.91
C GLN A 221 -23.68 10.66 -2.16
N ASP A 222 -24.89 10.84 -2.70
CA ASP A 222 -25.27 10.32 -4.01
C ASP A 222 -24.78 11.27 -5.11
N LYS A 223 -23.98 10.75 -6.06
CA LYS A 223 -23.34 11.59 -7.08
C LYS A 223 -24.31 12.06 -8.16
N ALA A 224 -25.41 11.36 -8.39
CA ALA A 224 -26.38 11.72 -9.43
C ALA A 224 -27.30 12.86 -8.95
N THR A 225 -27.69 12.81 -7.68
CA THR A 225 -28.64 13.78 -7.08
C THR A 225 -27.95 14.87 -6.27
N GLY A 226 -26.68 14.68 -5.89
CA GLY A 226 -25.96 15.55 -4.96
C GLY A 226 -26.42 15.40 -3.50
N ARG A 227 -27.43 14.58 -3.23
CA ARG A 227 -28.02 14.40 -1.90
C ARG A 227 -27.00 13.79 -0.94
N VAL A 228 -26.80 14.44 0.19
CA VAL A 228 -26.00 13.94 1.32
C VAL A 228 -26.96 13.42 2.38
N VAL A 229 -26.68 12.23 2.92
CA VAL A 229 -27.35 11.66 4.09
C VAL A 229 -26.33 11.32 5.15
N ASP A 230 -26.69 11.57 6.40
CA ASP A 230 -25.92 11.06 7.51
C ASP A 230 -26.14 9.54 7.63
N ALA A 231 -25.14 8.83 8.15
CA ALA A 231 -25.17 7.37 8.23
C ALA A 231 -26.34 6.85 9.08
N THR A 232 -26.78 7.63 10.08
CA THR A 232 -27.94 7.33 10.94
C THR A 232 -29.28 7.42 10.19
N GLU A 233 -29.37 8.24 9.14
CA GLU A 233 -30.57 8.37 8.31
C GLU A 233 -30.60 7.35 7.15
N ALA A 234 -29.43 6.88 6.71
CA ALA A 234 -29.29 5.92 5.62
C ALA A 234 -29.82 4.51 5.95
N ASP A 235 -30.16 4.23 7.21
CA ASP A 235 -30.77 2.97 7.66
C ASP A 235 -32.30 2.93 7.49
N GLN A 236 -32.95 4.07 7.19
CA GLN A 236 -34.41 4.19 7.09
C GLN A 236 -34.95 4.24 5.65
N SER A 237 -34.08 4.15 4.64
CA SER A 237 -34.41 4.22 3.20
C SER A 237 -34.04 2.97 2.44
#